data_AF-A0A926BRU7-F1
#
_entry.id   AF-A0A926BRU7-F1
#
_cell.length_a   1.000
_cell.length_b   1.000
_cell.length_c   1.000
_cell.angle_alpha   90.00
_cell.angle_beta   90.00
_cell.angle_gamma   90.00
#
_symmetry.space_group_name_H-M   'P 1'
#
loop_
_entity.id
_entity.type
_entity.pdbx_description
1 polymer ?
#
loop_
_entity_poly.entity_id
_entity_poly.type
_entity_poly.pdbx_seq_one_letter_code
_entity_poly.pdbx_strand_id
1 'polypeptide(L)'
;MKDYANALWAVVALFFIAASTATAQAPPTHPDPTAVLIGSFTVTISVNGGAVSFSRFGATMSSAATENCQVTAGATVWRTSTGQIDYIIDPASIQFSGDCGSADLTPSEIFGQLAAAAIARGIQLEFSSCNPDCSAQQHSRVYSALCVRQVGSGNQTQYIACDMTSMCYREYIYCCPNGIDAPEVTEVPREGEGCGPGDNGPCQPTCGPRSPWVID
;
A
#
# COMPACT_ATOMS: atom_id res chain seq x y z
N MET A 1 -66.68 -37.80 -11.30
CA MET A 1 -65.79 -38.99 -11.25
C MET A 1 -64.68 -38.79 -12.26
N LYS A 2 -63.44 -38.94 -11.79
CA LYS A 2 -62.14 -38.94 -12.48
C LYS A 2 -61.37 -37.61 -12.53
N ASP A 3 -60.31 -37.67 -11.72
CA ASP A 3 -59.14 -36.84 -11.52
C ASP A 3 -58.27 -36.59 -12.76
N TYR A 4 -57.14 -35.91 -12.49
CA TYR A 4 -55.87 -35.70 -13.23
C TYR A 4 -55.67 -34.20 -13.53
N ALA A 5 -55.22 -33.39 -12.57
CA ALA A 5 -53.80 -33.21 -12.19
C ALA A 5 -52.86 -33.11 -13.40
N ASN A 6 -52.26 -31.93 -13.64
CA ASN A 6 -50.86 -31.78 -14.06
C ASN A 6 -50.42 -30.31 -14.20
N ALA A 7 -49.34 -30.00 -13.48
CA ALA A 7 -48.27 -29.02 -13.77
C ALA A 7 -48.68 -27.55 -13.95
N LEU A 8 -48.59 -26.65 -12.96
CA LEU A 8 -47.45 -26.33 -12.08
C LEU A 8 -46.14 -26.06 -12.84
N TRP A 9 -45.99 -24.84 -13.36
CA TRP A 9 -44.69 -24.19 -13.56
C TRP A 9 -44.82 -22.71 -13.19
N ALA A 10 -44.78 -22.45 -11.88
CA ALA A 10 -44.44 -21.14 -11.37
C ALA A 10 -42.94 -20.95 -11.59
N VAL A 11 -42.56 -20.03 -12.47
CA VAL A 11 -41.18 -19.59 -12.65
C VAL A 11 -40.79 -18.82 -11.39
N VAL A 12 -40.26 -19.53 -10.41
CA VAL A 12 -39.55 -18.94 -9.28
C VAL A 12 -38.24 -18.41 -9.84
N ALA A 13 -38.21 -17.11 -10.13
CA ALA A 13 -36.98 -16.39 -10.39
C ALA A 13 -36.16 -16.36 -9.09
N LEU A 14 -35.33 -17.40 -8.90
CA LEU A 14 -34.29 -17.42 -7.89
C LEU A 14 -33.26 -16.36 -8.30
N PHE A 15 -33.40 -15.16 -7.74
CA PHE A 15 -32.32 -14.20 -7.70
C PHE A 15 -31.20 -14.81 -6.84
N PHE A 16 -30.25 -15.48 -7.50
CA PHE A 16 -28.95 -15.75 -6.91
C PHE A 16 -28.26 -14.40 -6.70
N ILE A 17 -28.45 -13.83 -5.51
CA ILE A 17 -27.50 -12.85 -4.98
C ILE A 17 -26.22 -13.67 -4.74
N ALA A 18 -25.33 -13.67 -5.71
CA ALA A 18 -23.95 -14.03 -5.49
C ALA A 18 -23.40 -12.99 -4.51
N ALA A 19 -23.56 -13.25 -3.21
CA ALA A 19 -22.79 -12.58 -2.19
C ALA A 19 -21.34 -12.98 -2.47
N SER A 20 -20.64 -12.12 -3.22
CA SER A 20 -19.19 -12.15 -3.28
C SER A 20 -18.74 -11.97 -1.83
N THR A 21 -18.51 -13.06 -1.13
CA THR A 21 -17.81 -13.03 0.15
C THR A 21 -16.41 -12.57 -0.22
N ALA A 22 -16.17 -11.27 -0.12
CA ALA A 22 -14.83 -10.75 0.02
C ALA A 22 -14.27 -11.46 1.25
N THR A 23 -13.48 -12.49 1.05
CA THR A 23 -12.67 -13.07 2.12
C THR A 23 -11.81 -11.92 2.58
N ALA A 24 -12.14 -11.32 3.73
CA ALA A 24 -11.31 -10.31 4.34
C ALA A 24 -9.96 -10.98 4.59
N GLN A 25 -8.98 -10.67 3.74
CA GLN A 25 -7.63 -11.14 3.89
C GLN A 25 -7.16 -10.67 5.26
N ALA A 26 -6.66 -11.61 6.08
CA ALA A 26 -6.13 -11.26 7.39
C ALA A 26 -5.02 -10.20 7.19
N PRO A 27 -4.94 -9.17 8.06
CA PRO A 27 -3.91 -8.16 7.94
C PRO A 27 -2.52 -8.81 7.98
N PRO A 28 -1.54 -8.28 7.23
CA PRO A 28 -0.18 -8.79 7.27
C PRO A 28 0.36 -8.73 8.71
N THR A 29 1.08 -9.78 9.12
CA THR A 29 1.67 -9.87 10.46
C THR A 29 2.94 -9.04 10.57
N HIS A 30 3.11 -8.36 11.71
CA HIS A 30 4.33 -7.60 11.98
C HIS A 30 5.52 -8.52 12.30
N PRO A 31 6.76 -8.22 11.84
CA PRO A 31 7.94 -9.05 12.11
C PRO A 31 8.35 -9.13 13.59
N ASP A 32 8.10 -8.08 14.38
CA ASP A 32 8.19 -8.14 15.84
C ASP A 32 6.91 -8.81 16.40
N PRO A 33 7.01 -10.00 17.02
CA PRO A 33 5.86 -10.72 17.56
C PRO A 33 5.22 -10.04 18.78
N THR A 34 5.88 -9.03 19.35
CA THR A 34 5.36 -8.24 20.48
C THR A 34 4.59 -7.00 20.04
N ALA A 35 4.63 -6.66 18.74
CA ALA A 35 3.91 -5.52 18.21
C ALA A 35 2.40 -5.77 18.20
N VAL A 36 1.63 -4.71 18.46
CA VAL A 36 0.16 -4.76 18.51
C VAL A 36 -0.41 -3.94 17.37
N LEU A 37 -1.36 -4.52 16.62
CA LEU A 37 -2.12 -3.81 15.60
C LEU A 37 -3.01 -2.76 16.28
N ILE A 38 -2.80 -1.49 15.94
CA ILE A 38 -3.56 -0.36 16.50
C ILE A 38 -4.50 0.31 15.49
N GLY A 39 -4.38 -0.02 14.20
CA GLY A 39 -5.26 0.56 13.18
C GLY A 39 -5.01 0.01 11.77
N SER A 40 -5.94 0.31 10.88
CA SER A 40 -5.79 0.06 9.44
C SER A 40 -6.51 1.14 8.66
N PHE A 41 -5.96 1.51 7.51
CA PHE A 41 -6.54 2.50 6.61
C PHE A 41 -6.06 2.28 5.18
N THR A 42 -6.64 3.04 4.27
CA THR A 42 -6.24 3.07 2.86
C THR A 42 -5.46 4.34 2.58
N VAL A 43 -4.40 4.22 1.78
CA VAL A 43 -3.64 5.34 1.23
C VAL A 43 -3.82 5.40 -0.27
N THR A 44 -3.78 6.61 -0.82
CA THR A 44 -3.82 6.85 -2.27
C THR A 44 -2.70 7.80 -2.64
N ILE A 45 -1.94 7.45 -3.66
CA ILE A 45 -0.94 8.33 -4.28
C ILE A 45 -1.37 8.65 -5.71
N SER A 46 -1.04 9.85 -6.19
CA SER A 46 -1.17 10.20 -7.59
C SER A 46 0.19 10.03 -8.26
N VAL A 47 0.24 9.20 -9.30
CA VAL A 47 1.44 8.91 -10.09
C VAL A 47 1.37 9.76 -11.36
N ASN A 48 2.05 10.90 -11.34
CA ASN A 48 2.24 11.77 -12.50
C ASN A 48 3.73 11.78 -12.85
N GLY A 49 4.07 11.51 -14.11
CA GLY A 49 5.44 11.26 -14.60
C GLY A 49 6.55 12.10 -13.96
N GLY A 50 7.11 11.60 -12.86
CA GLY A 50 8.31 12.14 -12.21
C GLY A 50 8.12 13.15 -11.06
N ALA A 51 6.91 13.52 -10.66
CA ALA A 51 6.72 14.45 -9.53
C ALA A 51 5.59 14.02 -8.58
N VAL A 52 5.95 13.79 -7.32
CA VAL A 52 5.01 13.50 -6.23
C VAL A 52 4.17 14.74 -5.96
N SER A 53 2.86 14.65 -6.17
CA SER A 53 1.92 15.61 -5.58
C SER A 53 1.12 14.86 -4.52
N PHE A 54 1.33 15.19 -3.25
CA PHE A 54 0.41 14.82 -2.19
C PHE A 54 -0.90 15.58 -2.45
N SER A 55 -1.73 15.05 -3.35
CA SER A 55 -3.07 15.56 -3.54
C SER A 55 -3.78 15.36 -2.21
N ARG A 56 -4.05 16.49 -1.52
CA ARG A 56 -4.85 16.58 -0.30
C ARG A 56 -5.91 15.49 -0.32
N PHE A 57 -5.91 14.61 0.69
CA PHE A 57 -6.96 13.62 0.89
C PHE A 57 -8.27 14.33 1.22
N GLY A 58 -8.94 14.78 0.17
CA GLY A 58 -10.28 15.33 0.15
C GLY A 58 -10.82 15.03 -1.22
N ALA A 59 -11.82 14.15 -1.29
CA ALA A 59 -12.52 13.87 -2.53
C ALA A 59 -13.25 15.13 -3.00
N THR A 60 -12.54 16.01 -3.71
CA THR A 60 -13.17 16.83 -4.74
C THR A 60 -13.07 16.03 -6.02
N MET A 61 -14.18 15.40 -6.40
CA MET A 61 -14.44 15.03 -7.79
C MET A 61 -14.38 16.31 -8.63
N SER A 62 -13.17 16.73 -8.98
CA SER A 62 -12.94 17.81 -9.94
C SER A 62 -13.21 17.22 -11.32
N SER A 63 -14.45 17.37 -11.77
CA SER A 63 -14.82 17.22 -13.17
C SER A 63 -13.89 18.08 -14.04
N ALA A 64 -13.17 17.44 -14.96
CA ALA A 64 -12.22 18.02 -15.92
C ALA A 64 -10.80 18.30 -15.38
N ALA A 65 -10.02 17.24 -15.19
CA ALA A 65 -8.59 17.24 -15.49
C ALA A 65 -8.24 15.87 -16.10
N THR A 66 -7.69 15.91 -17.30
CA THR A 66 -7.10 14.80 -18.04
C THR A 66 -6.05 14.09 -17.16
N GLU A 67 -6.08 12.74 -17.14
CA GLU A 67 -4.89 11.87 -16.96
C GLU A 67 -4.05 11.99 -15.67
N ASN A 68 -4.52 11.51 -14.51
CA ASN A 68 -3.62 11.14 -13.41
C ASN A 68 -3.88 9.70 -12.96
N CYS A 69 -2.86 8.84 -12.99
CA CYS A 69 -2.92 7.49 -12.43
C CYS A 69 -3.00 7.57 -10.90
N GLN A 70 -3.93 6.86 -10.29
CA GLN A 70 -4.04 6.75 -8.84
C GLN A 70 -3.72 5.33 -8.39
N VAL A 71 -2.83 5.21 -7.41
CA VAL A 71 -2.48 3.94 -6.79
C VAL A 71 -2.98 3.96 -5.35
N THR A 72 -3.82 3.01 -5.02
CA THR A 72 -4.42 2.85 -3.70
C THR A 72 -3.88 1.59 -3.04
N ALA A 73 -3.58 1.63 -1.75
CA ALA A 73 -3.12 0.46 -0.99
C ALA A 73 -3.67 0.46 0.44
N GLY A 74 -3.86 -0.73 0.99
CA GLY A 74 -4.09 -0.94 2.42
C GLY A 74 -2.80 -0.81 3.21
N ALA A 75 -2.87 -0.05 4.30
CA ALA A 75 -1.83 0.09 5.30
C ALA A 75 -2.37 -0.34 6.67
N THR A 76 -1.55 -1.07 7.43
CA THR A 76 -1.83 -1.37 8.84
C THR A 76 -0.81 -0.67 9.72
N VAL A 77 -1.23 -0.27 10.92
CA VAL A 77 -0.40 0.45 11.88
C VAL A 77 -0.20 -0.40 13.11
N TRP A 78 1.07 -0.53 13.51
CA TRP A 78 1.50 -1.36 14.61
C TRP A 78 2.25 -0.52 15.62
N ARG A 79 2.04 -0.82 16.90
CA ARG A 79 2.84 -0.26 18.00
C ARG A 79 3.72 -1.35 18.57
N THR A 80 5.03 -1.14 18.53
CA THR A 80 6.00 -2.07 19.12
C THR A 80 6.00 -1.96 20.65
N SER A 81 6.67 -2.91 21.33
CA SER A 81 6.85 -2.87 22.79
C SER A 81 7.64 -1.65 23.29
N THR A 82 8.45 -1.02 22.42
CA THR A 82 9.17 0.23 22.73
C THR A 82 8.31 1.49 22.50
N GLY A 83 7.07 1.34 22.04
CA GLY A 83 6.18 2.45 21.71
C GLY A 83 6.40 3.05 20.32
N GLN A 84 7.33 2.49 19.52
CA GLN A 84 7.54 2.90 18.13
C GLN A 84 6.30 2.56 17.29
N ILE A 85 5.97 3.45 16.35
CA ILE A 85 4.89 3.26 15.39
C ILE A 85 5.46 2.83 14.05
N ASP A 86 5.09 1.63 13.64
CA ASP A 86 5.49 1.02 12.39
C ASP A 86 4.27 0.76 11.51
N TYR A 87 4.47 0.77 10.20
CA TYR A 87 3.42 0.58 9.21
C TYR A 87 3.73 -0.66 8.37
N ILE A 88 2.69 -1.32 7.85
CA ILE A 88 2.85 -2.39 6.87
C ILE A 88 1.97 -2.12 5.66
N ILE A 89 2.56 -2.11 4.46
CA ILE A 89 1.85 -2.06 3.18
C ILE A 89 1.62 -3.48 2.69
N ASP A 90 0.37 -3.84 2.43
CA ASP A 90 0.03 -5.14 1.83
C ASP A 90 0.11 -5.07 0.29
N PRO A 91 1.07 -5.76 -0.36
CA PRO A 91 1.15 -5.80 -1.83
C PRO A 91 -0.14 -6.22 -2.51
N ALA A 92 -0.87 -7.18 -1.93
CA ALA A 92 -2.08 -7.74 -2.54
C ALA A 92 -3.26 -6.75 -2.52
N SER A 93 -3.17 -5.72 -1.68
CA SER A 93 -4.19 -4.66 -1.56
C SER A 93 -3.99 -3.52 -2.57
N ILE A 94 -2.89 -3.51 -3.32
CA ILE A 94 -2.56 -2.42 -4.24
C ILE A 94 -3.49 -2.46 -5.46
N GLN A 95 -4.12 -1.32 -5.76
CA GLN A 95 -5.04 -1.14 -6.88
C GLN A 95 -4.70 0.12 -7.66
N PHE A 96 -4.82 0.04 -8.98
CA PHE A 96 -4.57 1.14 -9.91
C PHE A 96 -5.88 1.61 -10.51
N SER A 97 -6.08 2.92 -10.59
CA SER A 97 -7.28 3.54 -11.17
C SER A 97 -6.95 4.82 -11.91
N GLY A 98 -7.82 5.23 -12.83
CA GLY A 98 -7.57 6.36 -13.74
C GLY A 98 -6.83 5.94 -15.00
N ASP A 99 -6.07 6.86 -15.59
CA ASP A 99 -5.22 6.56 -16.74
C ASP A 99 -3.81 6.23 -16.26
N CYS A 100 -3.57 4.93 -16.04
CA CYS A 100 -2.29 4.44 -15.54
C CYS A 100 -1.27 4.10 -16.62
N GLY A 101 -1.59 4.30 -17.91
CA GLY A 101 -0.70 4.06 -19.04
C GLY A 101 0.20 2.83 -18.89
N SER A 102 1.40 2.90 -19.46
CA SER A 102 2.55 2.09 -19.02
C SER A 102 3.42 2.94 -18.10
N ALA A 103 2.88 3.41 -16.97
CA ALA A 103 3.71 4.12 -16.00
C ALA A 103 4.89 3.22 -15.60
N ASP A 104 6.10 3.56 -16.07
CA ASP A 104 7.35 2.81 -15.85
C ASP A 104 7.88 3.01 -14.41
N LEU A 105 7.01 2.97 -13.40
CA LEU A 105 7.46 2.98 -12.02
C LEU A 105 7.88 1.57 -11.62
N THR A 106 9.08 1.47 -11.07
CA THR A 106 9.55 0.25 -10.42
C THR A 106 8.73 -0.02 -9.15
N PRO A 107 8.59 -1.30 -8.73
CA PRO A 107 7.92 -1.61 -7.47
C PRO A 107 8.53 -0.86 -6.29
N SER A 108 9.85 -0.70 -6.25
CA SER A 108 10.54 0.11 -5.24
C SER A 108 9.99 1.54 -5.13
N GLU A 109 9.76 2.22 -6.26
CA GLU A 109 9.25 3.59 -6.27
C GLU A 109 7.80 3.66 -5.80
N ILE A 110 6.95 2.74 -6.25
CA ILE A 110 5.54 2.68 -5.81
C ILE A 110 5.45 2.41 -4.31
N PHE A 111 6.19 1.41 -3.82
CA PHE A 111 6.19 1.08 -2.40
C PHE A 111 6.79 2.20 -1.54
N GLY A 112 7.83 2.89 -2.02
CA GLY A 112 8.38 4.07 -1.34
C GLY A 112 7.39 5.22 -1.24
N GLN A 113 6.64 5.50 -2.31
CA GLN A 113 5.59 6.53 -2.31
C GLN A 113 4.41 6.15 -1.41
N LEU A 114 3.95 4.90 -1.46
CA LEU A 114 2.90 4.39 -0.58
C LEU A 114 3.31 4.43 0.89
N ALA A 115 4.58 4.15 1.19
CA ALA A 115 5.13 4.22 2.54
C ALA A 115 5.12 5.64 3.11
N ALA A 116 5.58 6.62 2.33
CA ALA A 116 5.50 8.03 2.74
C ALA A 116 4.04 8.49 2.95
N ALA A 117 3.13 8.07 2.06
CA ALA A 117 1.71 8.36 2.19
C ALA A 117 1.08 7.70 3.43
N ALA A 118 1.51 6.50 3.81
CA ALA A 118 1.04 5.82 5.02
C ALA A 118 1.44 6.54 6.30
N ILE A 119 2.69 7.01 6.38
CA ILE A 119 3.14 7.82 7.52
C ILE A 119 2.33 9.12 7.59
N ALA A 120 2.21 9.84 6.47
CA ALA A 120 1.46 11.08 6.43
C ALA A 120 0.01 10.89 6.87
N ARG A 121 -0.65 9.82 6.40
CA ARG A 121 -2.02 9.49 6.80
C ARG A 121 -2.10 9.05 8.26
N GLY A 122 -1.11 8.30 8.76
CA GLY A 122 -1.03 7.90 10.16
C GLY A 122 -0.88 9.09 11.12
N ILE A 123 -0.16 10.14 10.72
CA ILE A 123 -0.06 11.41 11.46
C ILE A 123 -1.42 12.11 11.51
N GLN A 124 -2.10 12.24 10.36
CA GLN A 124 -3.43 12.87 10.29
C GLN A 124 -4.50 12.13 11.11
N LEU A 125 -4.34 10.82 11.26
CA LEU A 125 -5.20 9.96 12.07
C LEU A 125 -4.73 9.83 13.52
N GLU A 126 -3.72 10.60 13.93
CA GLU A 126 -3.16 10.65 15.29
C GLU A 126 -2.57 9.32 15.78
N PHE A 127 -2.23 8.40 14.88
CA PHE A 127 -1.48 7.19 15.24
C PHE A 127 -0.01 7.50 15.50
N SER A 128 0.57 8.41 14.71
CA SER A 128 1.93 8.93 14.88
C SER A 128 1.89 10.37 15.37
N SER A 129 2.65 10.68 16.42
CA SER A 129 2.90 12.07 16.80
C SER A 129 3.84 12.74 15.81
N CYS A 130 3.67 14.04 15.56
CA CYS A 130 4.51 14.79 14.65
C CYS A 130 4.93 16.12 15.26
N ASN A 131 6.23 16.40 15.26
CA ASN A 131 6.79 17.62 15.84
C ASN A 131 6.73 18.78 14.82
N PRO A 132 6.10 19.93 15.15
CA PRO A 132 6.06 21.06 14.23
C PRO A 132 7.41 21.73 14.04
N ASP A 133 8.31 21.67 15.01
CA ASP A 133 9.56 22.44 14.97
C ASP A 133 10.70 21.71 14.25
N CYS A 134 10.48 20.46 13.82
CA CYS A 134 11.49 19.57 13.22
C CYS A 134 12.79 19.40 14.04
N SER A 135 12.81 19.86 15.30
CA SER A 135 13.96 19.84 16.20
C SER A 135 14.27 18.46 16.75
N ALA A 136 13.24 17.62 16.86
CA ALA A 136 13.35 16.20 17.17
C ALA A 136 12.60 15.41 16.09
N GLN A 137 13.35 14.86 15.14
CA GLN A 137 12.81 14.04 14.06
C GLN A 137 12.16 12.79 14.64
N GLN A 138 10.95 12.50 14.17
CA GLN A 138 10.26 11.25 14.51
C GLN A 138 10.65 10.19 13.49
N HIS A 139 10.74 8.94 13.95
CA HIS A 139 11.13 7.80 13.14
C HIS A 139 9.98 6.81 13.06
N SER A 140 9.77 6.25 11.87
CA SER A 140 8.89 5.10 11.66
C SER A 140 9.50 4.16 10.64
N ARG A 141 9.21 2.87 10.79
CA ARG A 141 9.52 1.88 9.76
C ARG A 141 8.26 1.55 8.99
N VAL A 142 8.42 1.36 7.69
CA VAL A 142 7.36 0.82 6.84
C VAL A 142 7.83 -0.49 6.27
N TYR A 143 7.13 -1.55 6.63
CA TYR A 143 7.40 -2.90 6.18
C TYR A 143 6.58 -3.24 4.93
N SER A 144 7.15 -4.07 4.07
CA SER A 144 6.51 -4.68 2.90
C SER A 144 7.12 -6.04 2.61
N ALA A 145 6.47 -6.84 1.75
CA ALA A 145 7.08 -8.07 1.24
C ALA A 145 8.42 -7.76 0.58
N LEU A 146 9.47 -8.51 0.88
CA LEU A 146 10.84 -8.26 0.39
C LEU A 146 10.90 -8.13 -1.14
N CYS A 147 10.17 -9.01 -1.83
CA CYS A 147 10.03 -9.01 -3.27
C CYS A 147 8.58 -9.13 -3.70
N VAL A 148 8.27 -8.53 -4.84
CA VAL A 148 7.00 -8.71 -5.52
C VAL A 148 7.23 -9.03 -6.98
N ARG A 149 6.29 -9.77 -7.56
CA ARG A 149 6.12 -9.92 -9.00
C ARG A 149 4.98 -9.03 -9.43
N GLN A 150 5.26 -8.14 -10.38
CA GLN A 150 4.23 -7.37 -11.07
C GLN A 150 3.56 -8.25 -12.14
N VAL A 151 2.23 -8.31 -12.14
CA VAL A 151 1.43 -9.05 -13.12
C VAL A 151 0.41 -8.10 -13.73
N GLY A 152 0.23 -8.14 -15.05
CA GLY A 152 -0.66 -7.23 -15.76
C GLY A 152 -0.01 -5.86 -16.04
N SER A 153 -0.83 -4.91 -16.50
CA SER A 153 -0.41 -3.54 -16.81
C SER A 153 -1.56 -2.56 -16.61
N GLY A 154 -1.23 -1.26 -16.49
CA GLY A 154 -2.20 -0.20 -16.23
C GLY A 154 -3.07 -0.51 -15.01
N ASN A 155 -4.39 -0.41 -15.18
CA ASN A 155 -5.36 -0.67 -14.11
C ASN A 155 -5.51 -2.14 -13.70
N GLN A 156 -4.92 -3.07 -14.47
CA GLN A 156 -4.92 -4.50 -14.14
C GLN A 156 -3.63 -4.93 -13.42
N THR A 157 -2.75 -3.98 -13.12
CA THR A 157 -1.50 -4.27 -12.41
C THR A 157 -1.77 -4.82 -11.02
N GLN A 158 -1.14 -5.95 -10.71
CA GLN A 158 -1.18 -6.61 -9.41
C GLN A 158 0.24 -6.87 -8.91
N TYR A 159 0.45 -6.75 -7.60
CA TYR A 159 1.69 -7.14 -6.95
C TYR A 159 1.49 -8.41 -6.13
N ILE A 160 2.23 -9.46 -6.48
CA ILE A 160 2.19 -10.75 -5.78
C ILE A 160 3.53 -10.91 -5.05
N ALA A 161 3.51 -11.06 -3.73
CA ALA A 161 4.72 -11.34 -2.96
C ALA A 161 5.38 -12.64 -3.47
N CYS A 162 6.69 -12.61 -3.73
CA CYS A 162 7.40 -13.80 -4.18
C CYS A 162 7.69 -14.78 -3.03
N ASP A 163 7.85 -14.23 -1.83
CA ASP A 163 7.92 -14.97 -0.58
C ASP A 163 7.02 -14.24 0.42
N MET A 164 6.03 -14.95 0.95
CA MET A 164 5.06 -14.42 1.91
C MET A 164 5.65 -14.23 3.31
N THR A 165 6.83 -14.79 3.59
CA THR A 165 7.48 -14.78 4.90
C THR A 165 8.61 -13.77 5.02
N SER A 166 9.23 -13.41 3.89
CA SER A 166 10.31 -12.44 3.84
C SER A 166 9.76 -11.02 3.73
N MET A 167 10.05 -10.18 4.73
CA MET A 167 9.72 -8.75 4.74
C MET A 167 10.99 -7.92 4.75
N CYS A 168 10.92 -6.75 4.12
CA CYS A 168 11.91 -5.70 4.28
C CYS A 168 11.25 -4.47 4.92
N TYR A 169 12.06 -3.53 5.40
CA TYR A 169 11.55 -2.24 5.86
C TYR A 169 12.36 -1.09 5.30
N ARG A 170 11.67 0.03 5.09
CA ARG A 170 12.27 1.35 4.88
C ARG A 170 12.07 2.17 6.15
N GLU A 171 13.08 2.94 6.51
CA GLU A 171 12.99 3.88 7.62
C GLU A 171 12.74 5.29 7.08
N TYR A 172 11.86 6.02 7.75
CA TYR A 172 11.53 7.39 7.41
C TYR A 172 11.67 8.28 8.63
N ILE A 173 12.18 9.47 8.38
CA ILE A 173 12.11 10.60 9.31
C ILE A 173 11.00 11.54 8.89
N TYR A 174 10.30 12.12 9.85
CA TYR A 174 9.23 13.07 9.56
C TYR A 174 9.06 14.16 10.61
N CYS A 175 8.53 15.29 10.16
CA CYS A 175 8.09 16.42 10.98
C CYS A 175 6.94 17.19 10.30
N CYS A 176 6.32 18.14 11.02
CA CYS A 176 5.09 18.81 10.58
C CYS A 176 5.21 20.34 10.66
N PRO A 177 6.16 20.97 9.96
CA PRO A 177 6.35 22.42 10.02
C PRO A 177 5.14 23.21 9.54
N ASN A 178 4.33 22.59 8.67
CA ASN A 178 3.11 23.16 8.12
C ASN A 178 1.84 22.56 8.75
N GLY A 179 1.96 21.92 9.91
CA GLY A 179 0.87 21.23 10.60
C GLY A 179 0.65 19.78 10.12
N ILE A 180 -0.26 19.08 10.79
CA ILE A 180 -0.51 17.64 10.58
C ILE A 180 -1.09 17.31 9.19
N ASP A 181 -1.67 18.29 8.51
CA ASP A 181 -2.26 18.12 7.18
C ASP A 181 -1.21 18.08 6.06
N ALA A 182 0.01 18.55 6.34
CA ALA A 182 1.11 18.62 5.39
C ALA A 182 2.44 18.21 6.06
N PRO A 183 2.57 16.94 6.51
CA PRO A 183 3.81 16.43 7.08
C PRO A 183 4.89 16.33 6.01
N GLU A 184 6.13 16.65 6.39
CA GLU A 184 7.32 16.37 5.60
C GLU A 184 7.83 14.98 6.00
N VAL A 185 7.82 14.05 5.04
CA VAL A 185 8.27 12.66 5.25
C VAL A 185 9.42 12.38 4.31
N THR A 186 10.59 12.07 4.87
CA THR A 186 11.82 11.81 4.12
C THR A 186 12.31 10.41 4.41
N GLU A 187 12.62 9.64 3.36
CA GLU A 187 13.24 8.33 3.52
C GLU A 187 14.68 8.50 4.02
N VAL A 188 15.05 7.75 5.05
CA VAL A 188 16.43 7.68 5.51
C VAL A 188 17.21 6.84 4.50
N PRO A 189 18.24 7.39 3.85
CA PRO A 189 19.08 6.60 2.94
C PRO A 189 19.68 5.42 3.71
N ARG A 190 19.33 4.20 3.31
CA ARG A 190 19.94 2.98 3.85
C ARG A 190 20.36 2.07 2.71
N GLU A 191 21.49 1.40 2.93
CA GLU A 191 21.85 0.18 2.23
C GLU A 191 20.99 -0.96 2.81
N GLY A 192 20.26 -1.67 1.96
CA GLY A 192 19.39 -2.76 2.37
C GLY A 192 19.64 -4.02 1.54
N GLU A 193 19.26 -5.16 2.11
CA GLU A 193 19.15 -6.41 1.36
C GLU A 193 18.03 -6.27 0.33
N GLY A 194 18.40 -5.92 -0.90
CA GLY A 194 17.52 -6.14 -2.04
C GLY A 194 17.46 -7.64 -2.32
N CYS A 195 16.29 -8.16 -2.69
CA CYS A 195 16.29 -9.44 -3.36
C CYS A 195 16.80 -9.28 -4.79
N GLY A 196 17.92 -9.92 -5.08
CA GLY A 196 18.47 -9.96 -6.42
C GLY A 196 17.62 -10.86 -7.33
N PRO A 197 17.80 -10.76 -8.65
CA PRO A 197 17.36 -11.80 -9.57
C PRO A 197 18.19 -13.06 -9.32
N GLY A 198 17.85 -13.84 -8.30
CA GLY A 198 18.41 -15.16 -8.03
C GLY A 198 17.28 -16.16 -7.98
N ASP A 199 17.40 -17.27 -8.73
CA ASP A 199 16.58 -18.51 -8.85
C ASP A 199 15.03 -18.43 -8.83
N ASN A 200 14.43 -17.28 -8.53
CA ASN A 200 13.02 -17.05 -8.20
C ASN A 200 12.25 -16.30 -9.32
N GLY A 201 12.83 -16.16 -10.52
CA GLY A 201 12.14 -15.61 -11.68
C GLY A 201 11.97 -14.07 -11.67
N PRO A 202 10.85 -13.51 -12.19
CA PRO A 202 10.67 -12.07 -12.48
C PRO A 202 10.38 -11.21 -11.24
N CYS A 203 10.93 -11.57 -10.08
CA CYS A 203 10.74 -10.87 -8.82
C CYS A 203 11.58 -9.60 -8.76
N GLN A 204 10.95 -8.53 -8.27
CA GLN A 204 11.55 -7.21 -8.13
C GLN A 204 11.47 -6.75 -6.66
N PRO A 205 12.46 -6.00 -6.18
CA PRO A 205 12.52 -5.60 -4.78
C PRO A 205 11.54 -4.45 -4.46
N THR A 206 10.94 -4.46 -3.26
CA THR A 206 10.06 -3.38 -2.77
C THR A 206 10.80 -2.36 -1.91
N CYS A 207 11.87 -2.78 -1.22
CA CYS A 207 12.88 -1.90 -0.62
C CYS A 207 14.01 -1.69 -1.65
N GLY A 208 14.55 -0.47 -1.78
CA GLY A 208 15.26 -0.01 -2.98
C GLY A 208 16.43 -0.88 -3.49
N PRO A 209 16.89 -0.65 -4.74
CA PRO A 209 17.99 -1.43 -5.31
C PRO A 209 19.32 -1.12 -4.61
N ARG A 210 20.27 -2.07 -4.65
CA ARG A 210 21.70 -1.77 -4.49
C ARG A 210 22.06 -0.63 -5.46
N SER A 211 22.60 0.48 -4.94
CA SER A 211 23.39 1.38 -5.79
C SER A 211 24.59 0.58 -6.33
N PRO A 212 24.90 0.65 -7.64
CA PRO A 212 26.04 -0.07 -8.19
C PRO A 212 27.33 0.71 -7.89
N TRP A 213 28.26 0.07 -7.16
CA TRP A 213 29.69 0.42 -6.98
C TRP A 213 30.05 1.65 -6.12
N VAL A 214 30.67 1.39 -4.97
CA VAL A 214 32.05 1.83 -4.68
C VAL A 214 32.78 0.62 -4.07
N ILE A 215 33.74 0.06 -4.81
CA ILE A 215 34.80 -0.74 -4.19
C ILE A 215 35.74 0.29 -3.57
N ASP A 216 35.98 0.19 -2.26
CA ASP A 216 37.29 0.51 -1.70
C ASP A 216 38.04 -0.81 -1.42
#